data_AF-A0A6P2P2V0-F1
#
_entry.id   AF-A0A6P2P2V0-F1
#
_cell.length_a   1.000
_cell.length_b   1.000
_cell.length_c   1.000
_cell.angle_alpha   90.00
_cell.angle_beta   90.00
_cell.angle_gamma   90.00
#
_symmetry.space_group_name_H-M   'P 1'
#
loop_
_entity.id
_entity.type
_entity.pdbx_description
1 polymer ?
#
loop_
_entity_poly.entity_id
_entity_poly.type
_entity_poly.pdbx_seq_one_letter_code
_entity_poly.pdbx_strand_id
1 'polypeptide(L)'
;MIASIHRGRDLFATCSNTQFRGLGDTTTGPVPAGGIAGTATFNNAELNVKYPITPPFLVGAASVYTKNSGADGQNGAHDNPASFRADDFLSTRTDVSFVGTYRRASGTDSSGRSKVSALSTT
;
A
#
# COMPACT_ATOMS: atom_id res chain seq x y z
N MET A 1 14.10 10.83 -35.53
CA MET A 1 13.59 11.35 -34.24
C MET A 1 13.62 10.20 -33.25
N ILE A 2 14.54 10.22 -32.27
CA ILE A 2 14.74 9.13 -31.29
C ILE A 2 14.06 9.58 -29.99
N ALA A 3 13.05 8.83 -29.53
CA ALA A 3 12.42 9.10 -28.24
C ALA A 3 13.41 8.74 -27.12
N SER A 4 13.83 9.73 -26.34
CA SER A 4 14.69 9.53 -25.17
C SER A 4 13.84 9.02 -24.01
N ILE A 5 13.83 7.70 -23.80
CA ILE A 5 13.22 7.09 -22.63
C ILE A 5 14.16 7.36 -21.44
N HIS A 6 13.66 8.06 -20.41
CA HIS A 6 14.43 8.32 -19.18
C HIS A 6 14.54 7.02 -18.35
N ARG A 7 15.72 6.39 -18.36
CA ARG A 7 16.01 5.10 -17.70
C ARG A 7 16.90 5.28 -16.46
N GLY A 8 16.49 6.18 -15.58
CA GLY A 8 17.19 6.48 -14.33
C GLY A 8 16.97 5.43 -13.24
N ARG A 9 17.89 5.40 -12.27
CA ARG A 9 17.72 4.70 -10.99
C ARG A 9 16.94 5.61 -10.05
N ASP A 10 15.85 5.09 -9.50
CA ASP A 10 14.99 5.88 -8.61
C ASP A 10 14.78 5.15 -7.28
N LEU A 11 14.79 5.93 -6.22
CA LEU A 11 14.42 5.52 -4.87
C LEU A 11 13.49 6.58 -4.32
N PHE A 12 12.30 6.19 -3.90
CA PHE A 12 11.30 7.09 -3.36
C PHE A 12 10.69 6.49 -2.09
N ALA A 13 10.56 7.30 -1.05
CA ALA A 13 9.89 6.91 0.17
C ALA A 13 9.01 8.05 0.67
N THR A 14 7.86 7.71 1.25
CA THR A 14 6.97 8.66 1.90
C THR A 14 6.40 8.08 3.19
N CYS A 15 6.19 8.95 4.18
CA CYS A 15 5.60 8.58 5.46
C CYS A 15 4.46 9.54 5.79
N SER A 16 3.39 9.03 6.40
CA SER A 16 2.27 9.86 6.85
C SER A 16 1.74 9.43 8.22
N ASN A 17 1.17 10.40 8.93
CA ASN A 17 0.43 10.22 10.18
C ASN A 17 -0.94 10.87 10.03
N THR A 18 -1.99 10.07 9.98
CA THR A 18 -3.37 10.53 9.84
C THR A 18 -4.13 10.21 11.13
N GLN A 19 -4.79 11.21 11.72
CA GLN A 19 -5.51 11.08 12.99
C GLN A 19 -6.98 11.48 12.84
N PHE A 20 -7.87 10.65 13.35
CA PHE A 20 -9.29 10.97 13.53
C PHE A 20 -9.57 11.11 15.02
N ARG A 21 -9.86 12.34 15.46
CA ARG A 21 -10.05 12.70 16.88
C ARG A 21 -11.52 12.98 17.16
N GLY A 22 -11.92 12.87 18.43
CA GLY A 22 -13.30 13.15 18.86
C GLY A 22 -14.30 12.09 18.38
N LEU A 23 -13.84 10.85 18.13
CA LEU A 23 -14.75 9.76 17.79
C LEU A 23 -15.67 9.50 19.00
N GLY A 24 -16.97 9.34 18.73
CA GLY A 24 -17.98 9.13 19.76
C GLY A 24 -18.51 10.41 20.41
N ASP A 25 -18.10 11.60 19.95
CA ASP A 25 -18.62 12.87 20.46
C ASP A 25 -20.05 13.15 19.96
N THR A 26 -21.03 13.02 20.85
CA THR A 26 -22.46 13.25 20.57
C THR A 26 -22.85 14.72 20.49
N THR A 27 -21.96 15.64 20.86
CA THR A 27 -22.21 17.10 20.78
C THR A 27 -22.12 17.62 19.34
N THR A 28 -21.47 16.86 18.45
CA THR A 28 -21.28 17.22 17.03
C THR A 28 -22.18 16.45 16.06
N GLY A 29 -22.99 15.49 16.54
CA GLY A 29 -23.93 14.74 15.73
C GLY A 29 -24.18 13.29 16.19
N PRO A 30 -24.97 12.51 15.44
CA PRO A 30 -25.29 11.13 15.77
C PRO A 30 -24.05 10.21 15.70
N VAL A 31 -23.87 9.37 16.72
CA VAL A 31 -22.79 8.36 16.79
C VAL A 31 -23.33 6.99 16.35
N PRO A 32 -22.59 6.18 15.55
CA PRO A 32 -23.04 4.86 15.12
C PRO A 32 -23.35 3.92 16.30
N ALA A 33 -24.46 3.19 16.21
CA ALA A 33 -24.81 2.15 17.18
C ALA A 33 -23.73 1.05 17.17
N GLY A 34 -23.03 0.88 18.29
CA GLY A 34 -21.85 0.00 18.41
C GLY A 34 -20.57 0.71 18.85
N GLY A 35 -20.53 2.06 18.78
CA GLY A 35 -19.55 2.91 19.44
C GLY A 35 -18.09 2.74 19.02
N ILE A 36 -17.52 3.75 18.35
CA ILE A 36 -16.07 3.92 18.27
C ILE A 36 -15.74 5.22 18.97
N ALA A 37 -14.91 5.16 20.02
CA ALA A 37 -14.56 6.30 20.85
C ALA A 37 -13.07 6.65 20.79
N GLY A 38 -12.74 7.90 21.08
CA GLY A 38 -11.36 8.35 21.25
C GLY A 38 -10.68 8.80 19.95
N THR A 39 -9.42 8.39 19.75
CA THR A 39 -8.59 8.80 18.59
C THR A 39 -8.10 7.58 17.82
N ALA A 40 -8.42 7.51 16.52
CA ALA A 40 -7.80 6.55 15.61
C ALA A 40 -6.56 7.17 14.95
N THR A 41 -5.44 6.45 14.93
CA THR A 41 -4.21 6.89 14.26
C THR A 41 -3.75 5.86 13.23
N PHE A 42 -3.54 6.33 12.00
CA PHE A 42 -3.00 5.54 10.89
C PHE A 42 -1.62 6.08 10.53
N ASN A 43 -0.61 5.24 10.65
CA ASN A 43 0.75 5.54 10.22
C ASN A 43 1.04 4.74 8.95
N ASN A 44 1.47 5.41 7.89
CA ASN A 44 1.86 4.78 6.65
C ASN A 44 3.33 5.05 6.35
N ALA A 45 4.02 4.04 5.80
CA ALA A 45 5.34 4.18 5.23
C ALA A 45 5.37 3.44 3.89
N GLU A 46 5.72 4.14 2.83
CA GLU A 46 5.82 3.59 1.49
C GLU A 46 7.26 3.69 0.99
N LEU A 47 7.70 2.66 0.30
CA LEU A 47 8.99 2.57 -0.35
C LEU A 47 8.82 2.09 -1.79
N ASN A 48 9.46 2.77 -2.72
CA ASN A 48 9.51 2.45 -4.13
C ASN A 48 10.97 2.44 -4.59
N VAL A 49 11.34 1.40 -5.33
CA VAL A 49 12.68 1.22 -5.89
C VAL A 49 12.55 0.89 -7.36
N LYS A 50 13.35 1.53 -8.20
CA LYS A 50 13.45 1.25 -9.63
C LYS A 50 14.92 1.14 -10.05
N TYR A 51 15.26 0.09 -10.79
CA TYR A 51 16.62 -0.18 -11.23
C TYR A 51 16.66 -0.69 -12.68
N PRO A 52 17.39 -0.03 -13.60
CA PRO A 52 17.66 -0.55 -14.93
C PRO A 52 18.76 -1.62 -14.86
N ILE A 53 18.46 -2.84 -15.28
CA ILE A 53 19.42 -3.96 -15.32
C ILE A 53 20.26 -3.87 -16.61
N THR A 54 19.62 -3.56 -17.73
CA THR A 54 20.26 -3.27 -19.03
C THR A 54 19.57 -2.05 -19.64
N PRO A 55 20.07 -1.47 -20.76
CA PRO A 55 19.34 -0.40 -21.43
C PRO A 55 17.88 -0.75 -21.73
N PRO A 56 17.52 -1.91 -22.32
CA PRO A 56 16.12 -2.29 -22.53
C PRO A 56 15.40 -2.88 -21.31
N PHE A 57 16.09 -3.37 -20.27
CA PHE A 57 15.44 -4.11 -19.19
C PHE A 57 15.46 -3.35 -17.86
N LEU A 58 14.28 -3.14 -17.27
CA LEU A 58 14.09 -2.41 -16.02
C LEU A 58 13.29 -3.25 -15.03
N VAL A 59 13.65 -3.16 -13.75
CA VAL A 59 12.90 -3.80 -12.66
C VAL A 59 12.55 -2.77 -11.59
N GLY A 60 11.45 -3.01 -10.90
CA GLY A 60 11.01 -2.17 -9.80
C GLY A 60 10.26 -2.97 -8.75
N ALA A 61 10.28 -2.47 -7.52
CA ALA A 61 9.52 -3.01 -6.42
C ALA A 61 8.94 -1.88 -5.58
N ALA A 62 7.76 -2.11 -5.03
CA ALA A 62 7.13 -1.18 -4.11
C ALA A 62 6.49 -1.92 -2.94
N SER A 63 6.45 -1.27 -1.78
CA SER A 63 5.76 -1.78 -0.61
C SER A 63 5.23 -0.63 0.22
N VAL A 64 4.03 -0.83 0.77
CA VAL A 64 3.36 0.12 1.65
C VAL A 64 3.08 -0.59 2.96
N TYR A 65 3.69 -0.13 4.03
CA TYR A 65 3.44 -0.58 5.38
C TYR A 65 2.45 0.37 6.06
N THR A 66 1.32 -0.17 6.49
CA THR A 66 0.34 0.60 7.27
C THR A 66 0.21 0.00 8.66
N LYS A 67 0.32 0.83 9.70
CA LYS A 67 0.04 0.49 11.10
C LYS A 67 -1.06 1.38 11.64
N ASN A 68 -2.16 0.76 12.07
CA ASN A 68 -3.23 1.44 12.79
C ASN A 68 -3.06 1.22 14.30
N SER A 69 -3.36 2.22 15.13
CA SER A 69 -3.49 2.05 16.59
C SER A 69 -4.92 1.67 17.03
N GLY A 70 -5.87 1.63 16.08
CA GLY A 70 -7.30 1.49 16.34
C GLY A 70 -7.92 2.73 16.98
N ALA A 71 -9.25 2.76 17.02
CA ALA A 71 -10.01 3.57 17.97
C ALA A 71 -10.47 2.65 19.12
N ASP A 72 -10.63 3.20 20.31
CA ASP A 72 -11.08 2.48 21.51
C ASP A 72 -10.14 1.34 22.01
N GLY A 73 -8.82 1.52 21.87
CA GLY A 73 -7.82 0.60 22.44
C GLY A 73 -7.66 -0.74 21.70
N GLN A 74 -8.37 -0.93 20.59
CA GLN A 74 -8.25 -2.14 19.76
C GLN A 74 -6.95 -2.11 18.96
N ASN A 75 -6.02 -3.03 19.26
CA ASN A 75 -4.74 -3.14 18.54
C ASN A 75 -4.98 -3.23 17.03
N GLY A 76 -4.52 -2.21 16.31
CA GLY A 76 -4.85 -2.07 14.90
C GLY A 76 -4.14 -3.06 14.00
N ALA A 77 -4.86 -3.47 12.96
CA ALA A 77 -4.34 -4.32 11.90
C ALA A 77 -3.11 -3.68 11.23
N HIS A 78 -2.17 -4.53 10.82
CA HIS A 78 -1.06 -4.15 9.97
C HIS A 78 -1.18 -4.86 8.64
N ASP A 79 -0.98 -4.12 7.56
CA ASP A 79 -0.94 -4.65 6.21
C ASP A 79 0.40 -4.27 5.58
N ASN A 80 1.06 -5.25 4.94
CA ASN A 80 2.32 -5.03 4.24
C ASN A 80 2.33 -5.75 2.89
N PRO A 81 1.54 -5.28 1.91
CA PRO A 81 1.65 -5.75 0.54
C PRO A 81 2.99 -5.34 -0.08
N ALA A 82 3.51 -6.21 -0.95
CA ALA A 82 4.65 -5.96 -1.79
C ALA A 82 4.27 -6.19 -3.25
N SER A 83 4.73 -5.31 -4.13
CA SER A 83 4.57 -5.44 -5.58
C SER A 83 5.93 -5.41 -6.26
N PHE A 84 6.03 -6.13 -7.36
CA PHE A 84 7.21 -6.20 -8.20
C PHE A 84 6.80 -6.05 -9.67
N ARG A 85 7.64 -5.37 -10.44
CA ARG A 85 7.49 -5.17 -11.88
C ARG A 85 8.81 -5.38 -12.58
N ALA A 86 8.75 -5.98 -13.77
CA ALA A 86 9.85 -6.05 -14.71
C ALA A 86 9.34 -5.66 -16.10
N ASP A 87 10.04 -4.75 -16.76
CA ASP A 87 9.68 -4.21 -18.07
C ASP A 87 10.87 -4.43 -19.02
N ASP A 88 10.65 -5.11 -20.14
CA ASP A 88 11.64 -5.32 -21.20
C ASP A 88 11.22 -4.61 -22.48
N PHE A 89 11.93 -3.54 -22.83
CA PHE A 89 11.71 -2.73 -24.01
C PHE A 89 12.35 -3.39 -25.24
N LEU A 90 11.65 -4.35 -25.85
CA LEU A 90 12.07 -5.06 -27.07
C LEU A 90 12.39 -4.09 -28.24
N SER A 91 11.70 -2.95 -28.34
CA SER A 91 11.91 -1.90 -29.36
C SER A 91 11.37 -0.53 -28.87
N THR A 92 11.59 0.56 -29.64
CA THR A 92 11.02 1.90 -29.35
C THR A 92 9.48 1.91 -29.36
N ARG A 93 8.84 0.86 -29.90
CA ARG A 93 7.38 0.73 -30.03
C ARG A 93 6.79 -0.49 -29.32
N THR A 94 7.61 -1.33 -28.70
CA THR A 94 7.15 -2.60 -28.13
C THR A 94 7.91 -2.91 -26.87
N ASP A 95 7.16 -3.18 -25.80
CA ASP A 95 7.66 -3.62 -24.51
C ASP A 95 6.86 -4.84 -24.02
N VAL A 96 7.50 -5.66 -23.20
CA VAL A 96 6.87 -6.76 -22.48
C VAL A 96 6.99 -6.47 -20.99
N SER A 97 5.87 -6.51 -20.29
CA SER A 97 5.80 -6.19 -18.87
C SER A 97 5.34 -7.40 -18.06
N PHE A 98 6.01 -7.66 -16.94
CA PHE A 98 5.62 -8.66 -15.95
C PHE A 98 5.36 -7.96 -14.61
N VAL A 99 4.22 -8.25 -13.98
CA VAL A 99 3.84 -7.68 -12.69
C VAL A 99 3.35 -8.76 -11.74
N GLY A 100 3.84 -8.73 -10.51
CA GLY A 100 3.39 -9.58 -9.43
C GLY A 100 3.07 -8.77 -8.19
N THR A 101 1.99 -9.13 -7.49
CA THR A 101 1.63 -8.53 -6.20
C THR A 101 1.43 -9.61 -5.16
N TYR A 102 2.13 -9.49 -4.04
CA TYR A 102 1.97 -10.36 -2.89
C TYR A 102 1.34 -9.57 -1.75
N ARG A 103 0.22 -10.07 -1.23
CA ARG A 103 -0.41 -9.54 -0.02
C ARG A 103 -0.61 -10.67 0.97
N ARG A 104 0.07 -10.57 2.10
CA ARG A 104 -0.24 -11.40 3.27
C ARG A 104 -1.28 -10.66 4.08
N ALA A 105 -2.53 -11.13 4.06
CA ALA A 105 -3.52 -10.69 5.04
C ALA A 105 -3.19 -11.39 6.36
N SER A 106 -2.67 -10.67 7.35
CA SER A 106 -2.50 -11.18 8.70
C SER A 106 -3.24 -10.28 9.68
N GLY A 107 -4.21 -10.86 10.39
CA GLY A 107 -5.00 -10.15 11.39
C GLY A 107 -6.46 -10.59 11.38
N THR A 108 -7.07 -10.45 12.54
CA THR A 108 -8.50 -10.56 12.77
C THR A 108 -9.18 -9.30 12.21
N ASP A 109 -10.23 -9.45 11.40
CA ASP A 109 -11.01 -8.28 10.98
C ASP A 109 -11.75 -7.65 12.18
N SER A 110 -12.38 -6.49 11.96
CA SER A 110 -13.17 -5.77 12.97
C SER A 110 -14.36 -6.57 13.52
N SER A 111 -14.62 -7.78 13.01
CA SER A 111 -15.67 -8.71 13.41
C SER A 111 -15.17 -10.00 14.08
N GLY A 112 -13.88 -10.13 14.37
CA GLY A 112 -13.34 -11.31 15.04
C GLY A 112 -12.98 -12.48 14.10
N ARG A 113 -12.98 -12.29 12.78
CA ARG A 113 -12.75 -13.38 11.80
C ARG A 113 -11.39 -13.27 11.09
N SER A 114 -10.79 -14.40 10.76
CA SER A 114 -9.60 -14.47 9.91
C SER A 114 -9.89 -13.91 8.52
N LYS A 115 -9.13 -12.91 8.09
CA LYS A 115 -9.22 -12.39 6.71
C LYS A 115 -8.69 -13.42 5.70
N VAL A 116 -9.53 -13.81 4.75
CA VAL A 116 -9.14 -14.64 3.59
C VAL A 116 -8.83 -13.72 2.42
N SER A 117 -7.59 -13.77 1.91
CA SER A 117 -7.17 -13.01 0.73
C SER A 117 -7.52 -13.79 -0.54
N ALA A 118 -8.46 -13.30 -1.34
CA ALA A 118 -8.64 -13.73 -2.72
C ALA A 118 -7.91 -12.74 -3.64
N LEU A 119 -6.88 -13.22 -4.34
CA LEU A 119 -6.31 -12.54 -5.50
C LEU A 119 -6.52 -13.48 -6.70
N SER A 120 -7.44 -13.12 -7.57
CA SER A 120 -7.53 -13.65 -8.93
C SER A 120 -6.86 -12.63 -9.84
N THR A 121 -5.81 -13.06 -10.52
CA THR A 121 -5.09 -12.26 -11.52
C THR A 121 -5.50 -12.81 -12.89
N THR A 122 -6.07 -11.96 -13.76
CA THR A 122 -6.23 -12.21 -15.20
C THR A 122 -5.67 -11.01 -15.95
#